data_AF-A0A172WCA0-F1
#
_entry.id   AF-A0A172WCA0-F1
#
_cell.length_a   1.000
_cell.length_b   1.000
_cell.length_c   1.000
_cell.angle_alpha   90.00
_cell.angle_beta   90.00
_cell.angle_gamma   90.00
#
_symmetry.space_group_name_H-M   'P 1'
#
loop_
_entity.id
_entity.type
_entity.pdbx_description
1 polymer ?
#
loop_
_entity_poly.entity_id
_entity_poly.type
_entity_poly.pdbx_seq_one_letter_code
_entity_poly.pdbx_strand_id
1 'polypeptide(L)'
;KKAQEEIDTKVGKDRWVEKSDIKDLVYLQAIVKEVLQLYPPGPLLVPHKNVKDCVVSGYHIPKGTKLFANVMKLQRDPKLWSNPEMFDPKRFIATDIDFRGHHYEYIPFGSGKQSCPGMTYALQVEHLTMAHLIQGFNYRTPNDEPLDMKEGAG
;
A
#
# COMPACT_ATOMS: atom_id res chain seq x y z
N LYS A 1 1.78 -0.97 18.87
CA LYS A 1 2.74 -1.68 19.74
C LYS A 1 3.44 -2.85 19.05
N LYS A 2 2.73 -3.78 18.40
CA LYS A 2 3.34 -4.93 17.69
C LYS A 2 4.55 -4.63 16.79
N ALA A 3 4.50 -3.58 15.97
CA ALA A 3 5.64 -3.20 15.13
C ALA A 3 6.86 -2.75 15.94
N GLN A 4 6.63 -2.07 17.07
CA GLN A 4 7.69 -1.65 17.99
C GLN A 4 8.29 -2.87 18.69
N GLU A 5 7.46 -3.84 19.11
CA GLU A 5 7.92 -5.12 19.68
C GLU A 5 8.73 -5.93 18.66
N GLU A 6 8.32 -5.93 17.39
CA GLU A 6 9.07 -6.57 16.30
C GLU A 6 10.45 -5.91 16.12
N ILE A 7 10.50 -4.58 16.04
CA ILE A 7 11.77 -3.83 15.92
C ILE A 7 12.67 -4.08 17.13
N ASP A 8 12.13 -3.99 18.35
CA ASP A 8 12.87 -4.26 19.59
C ASP A 8 13.46 -5.67 19.61
N THR A 9 12.73 -6.66 19.07
CA THR A 9 13.17 -8.06 19.03
C THR A 9 14.20 -8.34 17.94
N LYS A 10 14.04 -7.74 16.76
CA LYS A 10 14.86 -8.04 15.57
C LYS A 10 16.10 -7.18 15.45
N VAL A 11 16.02 -5.93 15.91
CA VAL A 11 17.08 -4.92 15.76
C VAL A 11 17.63 -4.50 17.12
N GLY A 12 16.80 -4.45 18.14
CA GLY A 12 17.18 -3.95 19.47
C GLY A 12 17.07 -2.44 19.59
N LYS A 13 17.60 -1.89 20.70
CA LYS A 13 17.51 -0.47 21.05
C LYS A 13 18.82 0.29 20.94
N ASP A 14 19.93 -0.40 20.69
CA ASP A 14 21.27 0.17 20.70
C ASP A 14 21.67 0.82 19.36
N ARG A 15 20.86 0.61 18.29
CA ARG A 15 21.07 1.21 16.98
C ARG A 15 19.75 1.46 16.25
N TRP A 16 19.77 2.35 15.27
CA TRP A 16 18.65 2.57 14.37
C TRP A 16 18.48 1.40 13.38
N VAL A 17 17.23 1.20 12.95
CA VAL A 17 16.90 0.28 11.85
C VAL A 17 17.64 0.69 10.58
N GLU A 18 18.26 -0.27 9.91
CA GLU A 18 18.91 -0.10 8.61
C GLU A 18 18.16 -0.84 7.49
N LYS A 19 18.51 -0.53 6.24
CA LYS A 19 17.86 -1.12 5.06
C LYS A 19 17.92 -2.66 5.07
N SER A 20 19.00 -3.25 5.55
CA SER A 20 19.19 -4.70 5.61
C SER A 20 18.23 -5.40 6.58
N ASP A 21 17.73 -4.68 7.59
CA ASP A 21 16.85 -5.23 8.63
C ASP A 21 15.40 -5.32 8.15
N ILE A 22 14.99 -4.46 7.20
CA ILE A 22 13.59 -4.35 6.75
C ILE A 22 12.99 -5.71 6.36
N LYS A 23 13.78 -6.58 5.73
CA LYS A 23 13.35 -7.93 5.32
C LYS A 23 12.82 -8.78 6.48
N ASP A 24 13.33 -8.56 7.69
CA ASP A 24 13.00 -9.31 8.91
C ASP A 24 11.88 -8.63 9.73
N LEU A 25 11.51 -7.39 9.37
CA LEU A 25 10.41 -6.61 9.96
C LEU A 25 9.10 -6.86 9.19
N VAL A 26 8.60 -8.10 9.29
CA VAL A 26 7.46 -8.59 8.49
C VAL A 26 6.17 -7.86 8.84
N TYR A 27 5.93 -7.57 10.12
CA TYR A 27 4.75 -6.85 10.58
C TYR A 27 4.78 -5.38 10.16
N LEU A 28 5.95 -4.74 10.18
CA LEU A 28 6.13 -3.40 9.62
C LEU A 28 5.80 -3.36 8.12
N GLN A 29 6.32 -4.31 7.33
CA GLN A 29 6.00 -4.41 5.91
C GLN A 29 4.50 -4.64 5.67
N ALA A 30 3.86 -5.44 6.53
CA ALA A 30 2.43 -5.69 6.45
C ALA A 30 1.60 -4.43 6.78
N ILE A 31 2.05 -3.57 7.70
CA ILE A 31 1.45 -2.26 7.96
C ILE A 31 1.49 -1.39 6.70
N VAL A 32 2.66 -1.28 6.07
CA VAL A 32 2.80 -0.48 4.84
C VAL A 32 1.88 -1.01 3.74
N LYS A 33 1.79 -2.34 3.58
CA LYS A 33 0.86 -2.94 2.62
C LYS A 33 -0.60 -2.57 2.89
N GLU A 34 -1.03 -2.67 4.15
CA GLU A 34 -2.38 -2.34 4.59
C GLU A 34 -2.72 -0.86 4.41
N VAL A 35 -1.77 0.03 4.72
CA VAL A 35 -1.94 1.47 4.47
C VAL A 35 -2.15 1.73 2.98
N LEU A 36 -1.34 1.12 2.11
CA LEU A 36 -1.46 1.29 0.66
C LEU A 36 -2.68 0.59 0.05
N GLN A 37 -3.24 -0.42 0.72
CA GLN A 37 -4.50 -1.04 0.35
C GLN A 37 -5.65 -0.08 0.58
N LEU A 38 -5.76 0.43 1.81
CA LEU A 38 -6.81 1.36 2.19
C LEU A 38 -6.63 2.68 1.47
N TYR A 39 -5.45 3.30 1.56
CA TYR A 39 -5.17 4.65 1.08
C TYR A 39 -4.09 4.63 -0.01
N PRO A 40 -4.40 4.11 -1.22
CA PRO A 40 -3.46 4.15 -2.33
C PRO A 40 -3.10 5.60 -2.71
N PRO A 41 -1.84 5.91 -3.03
CA PRO A 41 -1.41 7.26 -3.40
C PRO A 41 -2.13 7.85 -4.61
N GLY A 42 -2.66 6.98 -5.49
CA GLY A 42 -3.47 7.36 -6.64
C GLY A 42 -4.74 6.51 -6.71
N PRO A 43 -5.87 6.96 -6.11
CA PRO A 43 -7.13 6.21 -6.06
C PRO A 43 -7.65 5.71 -7.42
N LEU A 44 -7.38 6.46 -8.50
CA LEU A 44 -7.78 6.15 -9.88
C LEU A 44 -6.60 5.81 -10.82
N LEU A 45 -5.38 5.69 -10.28
CA LEU A 45 -4.11 5.68 -11.01
C LEU A 45 -3.98 6.83 -12.03
N VAL A 46 -2.86 6.85 -12.75
CA VAL A 46 -2.67 7.77 -13.87
C VAL A 46 -3.58 7.33 -15.04
N PRO A 47 -4.30 8.25 -15.71
CA PRO A 47 -5.20 7.88 -16.79
C PRO A 47 -4.45 7.27 -17.98
N HIS A 48 -4.94 6.15 -18.49
CA HIS A 48 -4.44 5.54 -19.72
C HIS A 48 -5.23 6.02 -20.93
N LYS A 49 -4.65 5.90 -22.11
CA LYS A 49 -5.31 6.18 -23.40
C LYS A 49 -4.97 5.09 -24.40
N ASN A 50 -5.98 4.46 -24.99
CA ASN A 50 -5.76 3.42 -26.00
C ASN A 50 -5.32 4.03 -27.33
N VAL A 51 -4.28 3.45 -27.94
CA VAL A 51 -3.68 3.93 -29.21
C VAL A 51 -4.37 3.39 -30.46
N LYS A 52 -5.23 2.40 -30.28
CA LYS A 52 -6.05 1.75 -31.32
C LYS A 52 -7.36 1.27 -30.71
N ASP A 53 -8.34 1.02 -31.57
CA ASP A 53 -9.59 0.36 -31.18
C ASP A 53 -9.27 -0.99 -30.52
N CYS A 54 -10.00 -1.33 -29.48
CA CYS A 54 -9.85 -2.60 -28.78
C CYS A 54 -11.18 -3.11 -28.24
N VAL A 55 -11.18 -4.37 -27.79
CA VAL A 55 -12.32 -4.98 -27.10
C VAL A 55 -11.90 -5.36 -25.70
N VAL A 56 -12.65 -4.92 -24.69
CA VAL A 56 -12.43 -5.25 -23.28
C VAL A 56 -13.72 -5.82 -22.71
N SER A 57 -13.68 -7.05 -22.19
CA SER A 57 -14.86 -7.74 -21.65
C SER A 57 -16.07 -7.76 -22.60
N GLY A 58 -15.80 -7.86 -23.92
CA GLY A 58 -16.84 -7.84 -24.97
C GLY A 58 -17.26 -6.44 -25.45
N TYR A 59 -16.80 -5.36 -24.81
CA TYR A 59 -17.13 -3.99 -25.19
C TYR A 59 -16.11 -3.42 -26.17
N HIS A 60 -16.59 -2.83 -27.27
CA HIS A 60 -15.75 -2.07 -28.20
C HIS A 60 -15.35 -0.71 -27.61
N ILE A 61 -14.05 -0.47 -27.52
CA ILE A 61 -13.45 0.76 -26.98
C ILE A 61 -12.74 1.51 -28.11
N PRO A 62 -13.29 2.64 -28.57
CA PRO A 62 -12.69 3.44 -29.65
C PRO A 62 -11.31 3.97 -29.27
N LYS A 63 -10.41 4.09 -30.25
CA LYS A 63 -9.10 4.73 -30.11
C LYS A 63 -9.23 6.10 -29.44
N GLY A 64 -8.34 6.36 -28.49
CA GLY A 64 -8.25 7.63 -27.79
C GLY A 64 -9.18 7.78 -26.60
N THR A 65 -9.89 6.72 -26.20
CA THR A 65 -10.67 6.64 -24.97
C THR A 65 -9.74 6.73 -23.76
N LYS A 66 -10.09 7.61 -22.80
CA LYS A 66 -9.40 7.69 -21.51
C LYS A 66 -9.93 6.60 -20.58
N LEU A 67 -9.02 5.88 -19.94
CA LEU A 67 -9.32 4.82 -19.00
C LEU A 67 -8.76 5.21 -17.62
N PHE A 68 -9.59 5.07 -16.60
CA PHE A 68 -9.21 5.23 -15.20
C PHE A 68 -9.36 3.87 -14.50
N ALA A 69 -8.34 3.45 -13.77
CA ALA A 69 -8.40 2.22 -13.00
C ALA A 69 -8.75 2.57 -11.56
N ASN A 70 -9.97 2.26 -11.13
CA ASN A 70 -10.42 2.56 -9.77
C ASN A 70 -9.83 1.58 -8.75
N VAL A 71 -8.57 1.80 -8.40
CA VAL A 71 -7.79 0.97 -7.47
C VAL A 71 -8.33 1.08 -6.05
N MET A 72 -8.81 2.26 -5.64
CA MET A 72 -9.46 2.45 -4.34
C MET A 72 -10.63 1.49 -4.15
N LYS A 73 -11.52 1.41 -5.14
CA LYS A 73 -12.66 0.47 -5.11
C LYS A 73 -12.20 -0.97 -5.16
N LEU A 74 -11.20 -1.28 -5.99
CA LEU A 74 -10.69 -2.65 -6.16
C LEU A 74 -10.06 -3.20 -4.87
N GLN A 75 -9.22 -2.39 -4.22
CA GLN A 75 -8.50 -2.75 -2.99
C GLN A 75 -9.39 -2.76 -1.75
N ARG A 76 -10.61 -2.24 -1.85
CA ARG A 76 -11.65 -2.29 -0.80
C ARG A 76 -12.89 -3.09 -1.21
N ASP A 77 -12.81 -3.89 -2.29
CA ASP A 77 -13.95 -4.70 -2.72
C ASP A 77 -14.20 -5.83 -1.70
N PRO A 78 -15.38 -5.91 -1.06
CA PRO A 78 -15.70 -6.96 -0.10
C PRO A 78 -15.74 -8.37 -0.71
N LYS A 79 -15.76 -8.49 -2.04
CA LYS A 79 -15.64 -9.79 -2.74
C LYS A 79 -14.20 -10.29 -2.79
N LEU A 80 -13.22 -9.40 -2.66
CA LEU A 80 -11.78 -9.72 -2.70
C LEU A 80 -11.15 -9.68 -1.31
N TRP A 81 -11.66 -8.82 -0.43
CA TRP A 81 -11.09 -8.54 0.88
C TRP A 81 -12.11 -8.72 2.01
N SER A 82 -11.76 -9.49 3.04
CA SER A 82 -12.57 -9.62 4.24
C SER A 82 -12.46 -8.37 5.11
N ASN A 83 -13.60 -7.77 5.48
CA ASN A 83 -13.68 -6.52 6.24
C ASN A 83 -12.79 -5.42 5.61
N PRO A 84 -13.08 -4.99 4.37
CA PRO A 84 -12.17 -4.16 3.58
C PRO A 84 -11.93 -2.77 4.16
N GLU A 85 -12.85 -2.25 4.99
CA GLU A 85 -12.70 -0.94 5.63
C GLU A 85 -11.95 -1.02 6.98
N MET A 86 -11.64 -2.23 7.45
CA MET A 86 -10.90 -2.44 8.70
C MET A 86 -9.41 -2.49 8.41
N PHE A 87 -8.64 -1.62 9.07
CA PHE A 87 -7.19 -1.71 9.10
C PHE A 87 -6.74 -2.97 9.87
N ASP A 88 -6.32 -4.00 9.14
CA ASP A 88 -5.77 -5.25 9.68
C ASP A 88 -4.52 -5.71 8.90
N PRO A 89 -3.32 -5.28 9.33
CA PRO A 89 -2.06 -5.72 8.73
C PRO A 89 -1.88 -7.24 8.69
N LYS A 90 -2.57 -8.01 9.54
CA LYS A 90 -2.41 -9.48 9.56
C LYS A 90 -2.79 -10.13 8.24
N ARG A 91 -3.63 -9.51 7.42
CA ARG A 91 -4.02 -10.04 6.10
C ARG A 91 -2.86 -10.19 5.13
N PHE A 92 -1.77 -9.46 5.36
CA PHE A 92 -0.55 -9.51 4.56
C PHE A 92 0.55 -10.37 5.18
N ILE A 93 0.28 -11.04 6.30
CA ILE A 93 1.22 -11.96 6.94
C ILE A 93 1.08 -13.34 6.28
N ALA A 94 2.22 -13.94 5.91
CA ALA A 94 2.27 -15.23 5.24
C ALA A 94 1.47 -15.31 3.91
N THR A 95 1.32 -14.17 3.22
CA THR A 95 0.79 -14.12 1.85
C THR A 95 1.92 -13.88 0.85
N ASP A 96 1.71 -14.30 -0.39
CA ASP A 96 2.60 -14.05 -1.52
C ASP A 96 2.33 -12.68 -2.20
N ILE A 97 1.25 -12.00 -1.81
CA ILE A 97 0.87 -10.68 -2.35
C ILE A 97 2.03 -9.69 -2.21
N ASP A 98 2.49 -9.18 -3.35
CA ASP A 98 3.57 -8.21 -3.45
C ASP A 98 3.17 -6.94 -4.21
N PHE A 99 4.09 -5.97 -4.28
CA PHE A 99 3.85 -4.69 -4.94
C PHE A 99 4.05 -4.72 -6.46
N ARG A 100 4.53 -5.83 -7.03
CA ARG A 100 5.01 -5.90 -8.43
C ARG A 100 3.88 -5.88 -9.46
N GLY A 101 2.63 -5.87 -9.01
CA GLY A 101 1.46 -5.78 -9.86
C GLY A 101 1.08 -7.10 -10.55
N HIS A 102 1.47 -8.23 -9.95
CA HIS A 102 1.02 -9.57 -10.38
C HIS A 102 -0.27 -10.03 -9.67
N HIS A 103 -0.59 -9.41 -8.52
CA HIS A 103 -1.80 -9.64 -7.75
C HIS A 103 -2.78 -8.50 -8.06
N TYR A 104 -3.72 -8.72 -8.97
CA TYR A 104 -4.58 -7.63 -9.47
C TYR A 104 -5.51 -7.05 -8.42
N GLU A 105 -5.83 -7.80 -7.37
CA GLU A 105 -6.54 -7.33 -6.18
C GLU A 105 -5.75 -6.26 -5.39
N TYR A 106 -4.43 -6.14 -5.62
CA TYR A 106 -3.52 -5.25 -4.92
C TYR A 106 -2.49 -4.61 -5.86
N ILE A 107 -2.80 -3.41 -6.38
CA ILE A 107 -1.98 -2.71 -7.38
C ILE A 107 -1.77 -1.22 -7.04
N PRO A 108 -1.25 -0.89 -5.83
CA PRO A 108 -1.11 0.51 -5.40
C PRO A 108 -0.13 1.31 -6.26
N PHE A 109 0.77 0.63 -6.99
CA PHE A 109 1.73 1.21 -7.92
C PHE A 109 1.42 0.93 -9.40
N GLY A 110 0.19 0.47 -9.69
CA GLY A 110 -0.22 0.03 -11.02
C GLY A 110 0.41 -1.30 -11.43
N SER A 111 0.25 -1.67 -12.70
CA SER A 111 0.75 -2.92 -13.27
C SER A 111 1.13 -2.75 -14.75
N GLY A 112 1.97 -3.67 -15.25
CA GLY A 112 2.40 -3.71 -16.65
C GLY A 112 3.35 -2.58 -17.05
N LYS A 113 3.28 -2.17 -18.33
CA LYS A 113 4.26 -1.25 -18.95
C LYS A 113 4.29 0.17 -18.37
N GLN A 114 3.25 0.56 -17.66
CA GLN A 114 3.08 1.90 -17.07
C GLN A 114 3.02 1.83 -15.54
N SER A 115 3.53 0.73 -14.95
CA SER A 115 3.69 0.66 -13.49
C SER A 115 4.68 1.73 -13.01
N CYS A 116 4.54 2.14 -11.75
CA CYS A 116 5.33 3.21 -11.17
C CYS A 116 6.84 2.84 -11.17
N PRO A 117 7.70 3.58 -11.88
CA PRO A 117 9.14 3.31 -11.88
C PRO A 117 9.78 3.64 -10.51
N GLY A 118 9.13 4.47 -9.69
CA GLY A 118 9.59 4.86 -8.37
C GLY A 118 9.25 3.89 -7.25
N MET A 119 8.50 2.80 -7.52
CA MET A 119 8.00 1.86 -6.51
C MET A 119 9.09 1.39 -5.54
N THR A 120 10.22 0.89 -6.05
CA THR A 120 11.29 0.35 -5.20
C THR A 120 11.92 1.42 -4.30
N TYR A 121 12.03 2.66 -4.78
CA TYR A 121 12.55 3.76 -3.99
C TYR A 121 11.55 4.20 -2.92
N ALA A 122 10.28 4.38 -3.30
CA ALA A 122 9.19 4.75 -2.39
C ALA A 122 9.11 3.75 -1.22
N LEU A 123 9.09 2.44 -1.52
CA LEU A 123 9.04 1.41 -0.50
C LEU A 123 10.27 1.41 0.42
N GLN A 124 11.47 1.72 -0.08
CA GLN A 124 12.66 1.82 0.78
C GLN A 124 12.54 3.00 1.76
N VAL A 125 12.13 4.16 1.25
CA VAL A 125 11.96 5.37 2.07
C VAL A 125 10.83 5.17 3.08
N GLU A 126 9.69 4.62 2.66
CA GLU A 126 8.52 4.43 3.51
C GLU A 126 8.79 3.44 4.65
N HIS A 127 9.37 2.28 4.35
CA HIS A 127 9.70 1.31 5.41
C HIS A 127 10.73 1.88 6.41
N LEU A 128 11.80 2.54 5.94
CA LEU A 128 12.81 3.12 6.83
C LEU A 128 12.24 4.25 7.68
N THR A 129 11.48 5.15 7.06
CA THR A 129 10.85 6.26 7.77
C THR A 129 9.91 5.74 8.85
N MET A 130 9.02 4.81 8.50
CA MET A 130 8.10 4.22 9.48
C MET A 130 8.83 3.46 10.59
N ALA A 131 9.89 2.72 10.26
CA ALA A 131 10.71 2.03 11.26
C ALA A 131 11.34 3.02 12.26
N HIS A 132 11.98 4.08 11.78
CA HIS A 132 12.62 5.09 12.64
C HIS A 132 11.60 5.84 13.49
N LEU A 133 10.45 6.19 12.91
CA LEU A 133 9.37 6.85 13.65
C LEU A 133 8.85 5.97 14.78
N ILE A 134 8.57 4.69 14.51
CA ILE A 134 8.07 3.73 15.51
C ILE A 134 9.13 3.41 16.57
N GLN A 135 10.40 3.32 16.18
CA GLN A 135 11.51 3.04 17.09
C GLN A 135 11.78 4.22 18.03
N GLY A 136 11.75 5.45 17.50
CA GLY A 136 12.13 6.65 18.23
C GLY A 136 11.03 7.25 19.10
N PHE A 137 9.75 6.98 18.81
CA PHE A 137 8.64 7.68 19.44
C PHE A 137 7.47 6.78 19.82
N ASN A 138 6.78 7.14 20.90
CA ASN A 138 5.49 6.58 21.26
C ASN A 138 4.39 7.57 20.84
N TYR A 139 3.63 7.21 19.80
CA TYR A 139 2.54 8.03 19.29
C TYR A 139 1.27 7.86 20.12
N ARG A 140 0.62 8.99 20.39
CA ARG A 140 -0.72 9.09 21.00
C ARG A 140 -1.41 10.32 20.44
N THR A 141 -2.74 10.31 20.39
CA THR A 141 -3.50 11.52 20.08
C THR A 141 -3.56 12.42 21.33
N PRO A 142 -3.73 13.74 21.18
CA PRO A 142 -4.05 14.61 22.30
C PRO A 142 -5.27 14.05 23.05
N ASN A 143 -5.15 13.88 24.36
CA ASN A 143 -6.20 13.34 25.24
C ASN A 143 -6.81 11.98 24.80
N ASP A 144 -6.09 11.18 24.01
CA ASP A 144 -6.60 9.93 23.42
C ASP A 144 -7.88 10.11 22.58
N GLU A 145 -8.08 11.31 22.02
CA GLU A 145 -9.22 11.62 21.16
C GLU A 145 -9.11 10.93 19.79
N PRO A 146 -10.25 10.52 19.18
CA PRO A 146 -10.23 9.97 17.83
C PRO A 146 -9.69 10.98 16.81
N LEU A 147 -8.78 10.53 15.95
CA LEU A 147 -8.32 11.31 14.81
C LEU A 147 -9.33 11.20 13.66
N ASP A 148 -9.67 12.32 13.01
CA ASP A 148 -10.47 12.28 11.79
C ASP A 148 -9.63 11.70 10.65
N MET A 149 -10.01 10.52 10.18
CA MET A 149 -9.36 9.78 9.10
C MET A 149 -10.14 9.86 7.78
N LYS A 150 -11.10 10.78 7.67
CA LYS A 150 -11.84 11.00 6.41
C LYS A 150 -10.89 11.45 5.30
N GLU A 151 -11.13 10.90 4.13
CA GLU A 151 -10.38 11.23 2.92
C GLU A 151 -10.69 12.67 2.48
N GLY A 152 -9.63 13.42 2.17
CA GLY A 152 -9.73 14.74 1.55
C GLY A 152 -9.86 14.66 0.02
N ALA A 153 -9.98 15.81 -0.63
CA ALA A 153 -10.12 15.90 -2.10
C ALA A 153 -8.83 15.54 -2.87
N GLY A 154 -7.71 15.32 -2.17
CA GLY A 154 -6.36 15.26 -2.75
C GLY A 154 -5.73 16.64 -2.84
#